data_AF-A0A836W1G9-F1
#
_entry.id   AF-A0A836W1G9-F1
#
_cell.length_a   1.000
_cell.length_b   1.000
_cell.length_c   1.000
_cell.angle_alpha   90.00
_cell.angle_beta   90.00
_cell.angle_gamma   90.00
#
_symmetry.space_group_name_H-M   'P 1'
#
loop_
_entity.id
_entity.type
_entity.pdbx_description
1 polymer ?
#
loop_
_entity_poly.entity_id
_entity_poly.type
_entity_poly.pdbx_seq_one_letter_code
_entity_poly.pdbx_strand_id
1 'polypeptide(L)'
;MPMDEKHQHNVFGKKPIDYILEPINRFLAVESAGGIVLLSAAAVALILANSSLSDAYFAFWKTKVGFSFGSFSFIHSLQHWVSDGLMAIFFFTVGLEVKRELVIGELSDFNRAILPVAAAVGGMLFPAIFYLYFQAGEAGEAGWGIPMA
;
A
#
# COMPACT_ATOMS: atom_id res chain seq x y z
N MET A 1 -27.38 15.85 45.05
CA MET A 1 -28.10 14.68 44.49
C MET A 1 -27.54 14.45 43.09
N PRO A 2 -26.77 13.37 42.83
CA PRO A 2 -26.18 13.15 41.52
C PRO A 2 -27.18 12.36 40.66
N MET A 3 -27.52 12.89 39.48
CA MET A 3 -28.22 12.12 38.46
C MET A 3 -27.16 11.61 37.48
N ASP A 4 -26.97 10.29 37.53
CA ASP A 4 -26.20 9.49 36.58
C ASP A 4 -26.83 9.61 35.20
N GLU A 5 -26.13 10.28 34.28
CA GLU A 5 -26.53 10.46 32.88
C GLU A 5 -25.70 9.56 31.95
N LYS A 6 -25.36 8.35 32.41
CA LYS A 6 -25.03 7.26 31.49
C LYS A 6 -26.31 6.47 31.30
N HIS A 7 -26.80 6.43 30.07
CA HIS A 7 -27.49 5.30 29.39
C HIS A 7 -28.31 5.90 28.23
N GLN A 8 -27.61 6.42 27.21
CA GLN A 8 -28.23 6.60 25.89
C GLN A 8 -28.45 5.21 25.30
N HIS A 9 -29.64 4.67 25.55
CA HIS A 9 -30.18 3.51 24.86
C HIS A 9 -30.22 3.80 23.36
N ASN A 10 -29.51 3.00 22.58
CA ASN A 10 -29.59 3.01 21.12
C ASN A 10 -30.99 2.49 20.72
N VAL A 11 -31.92 3.41 20.43
CA VAL A 11 -33.36 3.14 20.17
C VAL A 11 -33.59 2.45 18.82
N PHE A 12 -32.57 2.40 17.96
CA PHE A 12 -32.63 1.69 16.68
C PHE A 12 -31.84 0.38 16.79
N GLY A 13 -32.54 -0.75 16.70
CA GLY A 13 -31.92 -2.08 16.63
C GLY A 13 -30.86 -2.14 15.52
N LYS A 14 -29.84 -2.98 15.72
CA LYS A 14 -28.70 -3.16 14.80
C LYS A 14 -29.20 -3.25 13.36
N LYS A 15 -28.75 -2.34 12.49
CA LYS A 15 -29.12 -2.35 11.07
C LYS A 15 -28.47 -3.60 10.44
N PRO A 16 -29.07 -4.19 9.39
CA PRO A 16 -28.50 -5.38 8.72
C PRO A 16 -27.05 -5.18 8.28
N ILE A 17 -26.71 -3.95 7.92
CA ILE A 17 -25.38 -3.48 7.56
C ILE A 17 -24.40 -3.57 8.74
N ASP A 18 -24.85 -3.33 9.97
CA ASP A 18 -23.99 -3.33 11.16
C ASP A 18 -23.46 -4.73 11.46
N TYR A 19 -24.19 -5.80 11.10
CA TYR A 19 -23.73 -7.18 11.27
C TYR A 19 -22.57 -7.56 10.34
N ILE A 20 -22.48 -6.92 9.17
CA ILE A 20 -21.40 -7.13 8.20
C ILE A 20 -20.22 -6.18 8.52
N LEU A 21 -20.52 -4.96 8.95
CA LEU A 21 -19.50 -3.94 9.24
C LEU A 21 -18.82 -4.12 10.60
N GLU A 22 -19.49 -4.61 11.65
CA GLU A 22 -18.87 -4.82 12.97
C GLU A 22 -17.61 -5.70 12.90
N PRO A 23 -17.63 -6.88 12.24
CA PRO A 23 -16.45 -7.74 12.10
C PRO A 23 -15.35 -7.08 11.28
N ILE A 24 -15.70 -6.40 10.18
CA ILE A 24 -14.74 -5.74 9.29
C ILE A 24 -14.08 -4.55 10.02
N ASN A 25 -14.85 -3.70 10.70
CA ASN A 25 -14.31 -2.59 11.48
C ASN A 25 -13.45 -3.08 12.64
N ARG A 26 -13.87 -4.15 13.33
CA ARG A 26 -13.07 -4.73 14.42
C ARG A 26 -11.77 -5.35 13.89
N PHE A 27 -11.79 -5.93 12.70
CA PHE A 27 -10.60 -6.46 12.03
C PHE A 27 -9.67 -5.32 11.57
N LEU A 28 -10.21 -4.28 10.95
CA LEU A 28 -9.45 -3.09 10.53
C LEU A 28 -8.89 -2.28 11.71
N ALA A 29 -9.55 -2.32 12.87
CA ALA A 29 -9.08 -1.69 14.10
C ALA A 29 -7.89 -2.41 14.75
N VAL A 30 -7.57 -3.63 14.30
CA VAL A 30 -6.38 -4.36 14.73
C VAL A 30 -5.24 -4.01 13.79
N GLU A 31 -4.26 -3.25 14.28
CA GLU A 31 -3.09 -2.79 13.51
C GLU A 31 -2.34 -3.95 12.80
N SER A 32 -2.29 -5.13 13.41
CA SER A 32 -1.65 -6.33 12.85
C SER A 32 -2.47 -7.05 11.76
N ALA A 33 -3.77 -6.77 11.64
CA ALA A 33 -4.65 -7.43 10.69
C ALA A 33 -4.23 -7.17 9.24
N GLY A 34 -3.82 -5.94 8.93
CA GLY A 34 -3.30 -5.58 7.60
C GLY A 34 -2.06 -6.41 7.22
N GLY A 35 -1.14 -6.59 8.17
CA GLY A 35 0.06 -7.42 7.98
C GLY A 35 -0.26 -8.88 7.72
N ILE A 36 -1.23 -9.45 8.45
CA ILE A 36 -1.68 -10.85 8.24
C ILE A 36 -2.27 -11.02 6.84
N VAL A 37 -3.10 -10.07 6.38
CA VAL A 37 -3.69 -10.13 5.03
C VAL A 37 -2.60 -10.06 3.97
N LEU A 38 -1.63 -9.14 4.12
CA LEU A 38 -0.52 -9.00 3.18
C LEU A 38 0.31 -10.28 3.07
N LEU A 39 0.72 -10.85 4.21
CA LEU A 39 1.49 -12.09 4.25
C LEU A 39 0.69 -13.27 3.66
N SER A 40 -0.60 -13.35 3.96
CA SER A 40 -1.47 -14.39 3.41
C SER A 40 -1.60 -14.27 1.89
N ALA A 41 -1.78 -13.06 1.37
CA ALA A 41 -1.84 -12.78 -0.06
C ALA A 41 -0.52 -13.15 -0.76
N ALA A 42 0.63 -12.77 -0.17
CA ALA A 42 1.95 -13.12 -0.70
C ALA A 42 2.18 -14.65 -0.71
N ALA A 43 1.80 -15.34 0.36
CA ALA A 43 1.89 -16.80 0.44
C ALA A 43 1.03 -17.47 -0.64
N VAL A 44 -0.22 -17.03 -0.82
CA VAL A 44 -1.10 -17.54 -1.88
C VAL A 44 -0.49 -17.28 -3.27
N ALA A 45 0.04 -16.08 -3.52
CA ALA A 45 0.69 -15.76 -4.78
C ALA A 45 1.90 -16.66 -5.06
N LEU A 46 2.76 -16.91 -4.05
CA LEU A 46 3.89 -17.82 -4.16
C LEU A 46 3.45 -19.27 -4.43
N ILE A 47 2.42 -19.75 -3.73
CA ILE A 47 1.87 -21.09 -3.95
C ILE A 47 1.36 -21.22 -5.39
N LEU A 48 0.54 -20.27 -5.85
CA LEU A 48 0.00 -20.29 -7.21
C LEU A 48 1.11 -20.26 -8.27
N ALA A 49 2.09 -19.36 -8.12
CA ALA A 49 3.21 -19.21 -9.05
C ALA A 49 4.12 -20.45 -9.13
N ASN A 50 4.20 -21.27 -8.08
CA ASN A 50 5.03 -22.48 -8.03
C ASN A 50 4.22 -23.79 -8.13
N SER A 51 2.93 -23.72 -8.43
CA SER A 51 2.05 -24.89 -8.57
C SER A 51 1.80 -25.27 -10.03
N SER A 52 1.07 -26.36 -10.26
CA SER A 52 0.59 -26.75 -11.59
C SER A 52 -0.35 -25.71 -12.24
N LEU A 53 -0.86 -24.74 -11.49
CA LEU A 53 -1.66 -23.63 -12.01
C LEU A 53 -0.81 -22.41 -12.44
N SER A 54 0.52 -22.49 -12.37
CA SER A 54 1.42 -21.37 -12.65
C SER A 54 1.19 -20.74 -14.01
N ASP A 55 1.03 -21.54 -15.07
CA ASP A 55 0.79 -21.04 -16.42
C ASP A 55 -0.53 -20.25 -16.52
N ALA A 56 -1.60 -20.77 -15.92
CA ALA A 56 -2.88 -20.09 -15.87
C ALA A 56 -2.81 -18.78 -15.06
N TYR A 57 -2.09 -18.79 -13.94
CA TYR A 57 -1.85 -17.62 -13.10
C TYR A 57 -1.10 -16.52 -13.85
N PHE A 58 0.00 -16.85 -14.53
CA PHE A 58 0.75 -15.87 -15.32
C PHE A 58 0.00 -15.42 -16.57
N ALA A 59 -0.77 -16.30 -17.23
CA ALA A 59 -1.62 -15.93 -18.35
C ALA A 59 -2.71 -14.92 -17.94
N PHE A 60 -3.34 -15.14 -16.78
CA PHE A 60 -4.30 -14.20 -16.20
C PHE A 60 -3.69 -12.79 -16.05
N TRP A 61 -2.54 -12.67 -15.40
CA TRP A 61 -1.86 -11.38 -15.21
C TRP A 61 -1.36 -10.72 -16.50
N LYS A 62 -1.02 -11.51 -17.52
CA LYS A 62 -0.60 -11.03 -18.85
C LYS A 62 -1.77 -10.60 -19.75
N THR A 63 -3.01 -10.84 -19.33
CA THR A 63 -4.21 -10.47 -20.09
C THR A 63 -4.17 -9.00 -20.47
N LYS A 64 -4.34 -8.70 -21.77
CA LYS A 64 -4.28 -7.34 -22.29
C LYS A 64 -5.62 -6.63 -22.08
N VAL A 65 -5.59 -5.51 -21.38
CA VAL A 65 -6.75 -4.68 -21.06
C VAL A 65 -6.46 -3.25 -21.50
N GLY A 66 -7.41 -2.61 -22.16
CA GLY A 66 -7.20 -1.29 -22.73
C GLY A 66 -8.33 -0.80 -23.60
N PHE A 67 -8.10 0.35 -24.21
CA PHE A 67 -9.01 0.98 -25.15
C PHE A 67 -8.22 1.57 -26.34
N SER A 68 -8.84 1.56 -27.50
CA SER A 68 -8.27 2.15 -28.72
C SER A 68 -9.29 3.09 -29.36
N PHE A 69 -8.85 4.28 -29.70
CA PHE A 69 -9.65 5.32 -30.37
C PHE A 69 -8.90 5.80 -31.61
N GLY A 70 -9.31 5.33 -32.79
CA GLY A 70 -8.61 5.64 -34.05
C GLY A 70 -7.17 5.11 -34.03
N SER A 71 -6.20 6.00 -34.21
CA SER A 71 -4.76 5.65 -34.13
C SER A 71 -4.21 5.62 -32.71
N PHE A 72 -4.95 6.11 -31.72
CA PHE A 72 -4.54 6.06 -30.33
C PHE A 72 -4.90 4.70 -29.71
N SER A 73 -3.94 4.04 -29.09
CA SER A 73 -4.15 2.74 -28.44
C SER A 73 -3.46 2.71 -27.09
N PHE A 74 -4.23 2.53 -26.03
CA PHE A 74 -3.73 2.35 -24.67
C PHE A 74 -4.07 0.95 -24.19
N ILE A 75 -3.13 0.01 -24.38
CA ILE A 75 -3.29 -1.40 -24.06
C ILE A 75 -2.14 -1.85 -23.18
N HIS A 76 -2.44 -2.21 -21.94
CA HIS A 76 -1.48 -2.72 -20.97
C HIS A 76 -1.89 -4.09 -20.46
N SER A 77 -0.99 -4.81 -19.80
CA SER A 77 -1.39 -6.04 -19.11
C SER A 77 -2.25 -5.70 -17.88
N LEU A 78 -3.08 -6.65 -17.46
CA LEU A 78 -3.85 -6.55 -16.23
C LEU A 78 -2.93 -6.26 -15.03
N GLN A 79 -1.74 -6.88 -15.00
CA GLN A 79 -0.73 -6.61 -13.97
C GLN A 79 -0.33 -5.14 -13.91
N HIS A 80 -0.09 -4.49 -15.07
CA HIS A 80 0.26 -3.06 -15.10
C HIS A 80 -0.90 -2.19 -14.60
N TRP A 81 -2.12 -2.46 -15.06
CA TRP A 81 -3.31 -1.71 -14.59
C TRP A 81 -3.51 -1.80 -13.08
N VAL A 82 -3.39 -3.00 -12.52
CA VAL A 82 -3.56 -3.22 -11.08
C VAL A 82 -2.40 -2.58 -10.31
N SER A 83 -1.16 -2.75 -10.78
CA SER A 83 0.02 -2.12 -10.16
C SER A 83 -0.13 -0.60 -10.11
N ASP A 84 -0.37 0.04 -11.25
CA ASP A 84 -0.42 1.50 -11.32
C ASP A 84 -1.66 2.05 -10.59
N GLY A 85 -2.81 1.38 -10.73
CA GLY A 85 -4.06 1.78 -10.08
C GLY A 85 -4.00 1.67 -8.55
N LEU A 86 -3.52 0.54 -8.02
CA LEU A 86 -3.39 0.36 -6.58
C LEU A 86 -2.28 1.25 -6.01
N MET A 87 -1.16 1.42 -6.71
CA MET A 87 -0.10 2.35 -6.29
C MET A 87 -0.61 3.80 -6.25
N ALA A 88 -1.47 4.21 -7.19
CA ALA A 88 -2.07 5.55 -7.15
C ALA A 88 -2.92 5.75 -5.89
N ILE A 89 -3.75 4.77 -5.50
CA ILE A 89 -4.56 4.83 -4.27
C ILE A 89 -3.66 4.83 -3.02
N PHE A 90 -2.63 3.98 -3.00
CA PHE A 90 -1.65 3.91 -1.92
C PHE A 90 -0.94 5.25 -1.73
N PHE A 91 -0.33 5.79 -2.79
CA PHE A 91 0.38 7.07 -2.73
C PHE A 91 -0.54 8.25 -2.46
N PHE A 92 -1.81 8.21 -2.87
CA PHE A 92 -2.78 9.22 -2.48
C PHE A 92 -2.98 9.23 -0.96
N THR A 93 -3.16 8.05 -0.36
CA THR A 93 -3.34 7.91 1.10
C THR A 93 -2.08 8.33 1.86
N VAL A 94 -0.90 7.87 1.41
CA VAL A 94 0.39 8.29 1.97
C VAL A 94 0.58 9.80 1.82
N GLY A 95 0.21 10.38 0.68
CA GLY A 95 0.30 11.82 0.43
C GLY A 95 -0.60 12.64 1.35
N LEU A 96 -1.81 12.15 1.65
CA LEU A 96 -2.69 12.78 2.65
C LEU A 96 -2.10 12.71 4.05
N GLU A 97 -1.47 11.59 4.41
CA GLU A 97 -0.81 11.42 5.70
C GLU A 97 0.41 12.33 5.85
N VAL A 98 1.27 12.40 4.82
CA VAL A 98 2.40 13.33 4.77
C VAL A 98 1.90 14.77 4.86
N LYS A 99 0.83 15.12 4.14
CA LYS A 99 0.22 16.46 4.27
C LYS A 99 -0.28 16.73 5.69
N ARG A 100 -0.90 15.75 6.35
CA ARG A 100 -1.34 15.87 7.75
C ARG A 100 -0.16 16.17 8.66
N GLU A 101 0.94 15.43 8.53
CA GLU A 101 2.17 15.64 9.31
C GLU A 101 2.83 17.00 9.04
N LEU A 102 2.80 17.47 7.79
CA LEU A 102 3.35 18.78 7.42
C LEU A 102 2.54 19.97 7.95
N VAL A 103 1.21 19.83 8.08
CA VAL A 103 0.34 20.95 8.49
C VAL A 103 0.15 20.99 10.00
N ILE A 104 -0.04 19.84 10.64
CA ILE A 104 -0.39 19.75 12.07
C ILE A 104 0.41 18.71 12.86
N GLY A 105 1.39 18.05 12.25
CA GLY A 105 2.18 17.00 12.90
C GLY A 105 3.63 17.39 13.16
N GLU A 106 4.50 16.39 13.30
CA GLU A 106 5.89 16.59 13.71
C GLU A 106 6.74 17.24 12.61
N LEU A 107 6.32 17.09 11.35
CA LEU A 107 7.00 17.70 10.19
C LEU A 107 6.68 19.19 10.01
N SER A 108 5.71 19.75 10.75
CA SER A 108 5.37 21.17 10.62
C SER A 108 6.41 22.10 11.27
N ASP A 109 7.21 21.59 12.20
CA ASP A 109 8.30 22.34 12.86
C ASP A 109 9.65 21.90 12.30
N PHE A 110 10.46 22.87 11.86
CA PHE A 110 11.75 22.59 11.22
C PHE A 110 12.74 21.84 12.13
N ASN A 111 12.78 22.19 13.42
CA ASN A 111 13.72 21.55 14.36
C ASN A 111 13.34 20.10 14.62
N ARG A 112 12.04 19.78 14.62
CA ARG A 112 11.53 18.41 14.77
C ARG A 112 11.65 17.60 13.48
N ALA A 113 11.43 18.23 12.32
CA ALA A 113 11.48 17.57 11.02
C ALA A 113 12.89 17.13 10.60
N ILE A 114 13.94 17.82 11.05
CA ILE A 114 15.30 17.60 10.56
C ILE A 114 15.81 16.19 10.84
N LEU A 115 15.48 15.61 12.00
CA LEU A 115 15.94 14.28 12.39
C LEU A 115 15.25 13.17 11.56
N PRO A 116 13.91 13.11 11.45
CA PRO A 116 13.22 12.17 10.56
C PRO A 116 13.64 12.32 9.09
N VAL A 117 13.80 13.55 8.60
CA VAL A 117 14.23 13.79 7.20
C VAL A 117 15.65 13.28 6.97
N ALA A 118 16.59 13.60 7.86
CA ALA A 118 17.96 13.09 7.75
C ALA A 118 18.02 11.57 7.84
N ALA A 119 17.23 10.95 8.74
CA ALA A 119 17.13 9.50 8.85
C ALA A 119 16.56 8.86 7.58
N ALA A 120 15.52 9.44 6.98
CA ALA A 120 14.94 8.96 5.72
C ALA A 120 15.93 9.10 4.55
N VAL A 121 16.58 10.26 4.41
CA VAL A 121 17.60 10.49 3.36
C VAL A 121 18.76 9.52 3.52
N GLY A 122 19.27 9.32 4.74
CA GLY A 122 20.32 8.34 5.02
C GLY A 122 19.87 6.91 4.70
N GLY A 123 18.65 6.55 5.11
CA GLY A 123 18.02 5.26 4.83
C GLY A 123 17.80 4.97 3.35
N MET A 124 17.68 6.00 2.50
CA MET A 124 17.59 5.86 1.04
C MET A 124 18.97 5.85 0.37
N LEU A 125 19.84 6.80 0.72
CA LEU A 125 21.15 6.96 0.06
C LEU A 125 22.08 5.78 0.33
N PHE A 126 22.10 5.26 1.57
CA PHE A 126 23.00 4.18 1.94
C PHE A 126 22.75 2.90 1.11
N PRO A 127 21.54 2.31 1.07
CA PRO A 127 21.29 1.12 0.25
C PRO A 127 21.47 1.38 -1.26
N ALA A 128 21.10 2.57 -1.76
CA ALA A 128 21.29 2.93 -3.17
C ALA A 128 22.78 2.95 -3.57
N ILE A 129 23.64 3.59 -2.77
CA ILE A 129 25.08 3.67 -3.03
C ILE A 129 25.70 2.27 -2.96
N PHE A 130 25.34 1.47 -1.96
CA PHE A 130 25.83 0.09 -1.85
C PHE A 130 25.43 -0.75 -3.05
N TYR A 131 24.17 -0.66 -3.50
CA TYR A 131 23.72 -1.36 -4.69
C TYR A 131 24.48 -0.93 -5.94
N LEU A 132 24.59 0.37 -6.18
CA LEU A 132 25.33 0.91 -7.33
C LEU A 132 26.81 0.52 -7.28
N TYR A 133 27.42 0.48 -6.10
CA TYR A 133 28.81 0.03 -5.97
C TYR A 133 29.00 -1.40 -6.46
N PHE A 134 28.06 -2.30 -6.15
CA PHE A 134 28.14 -3.71 -6.60
C PHE A 134 27.65 -3.92 -8.03
N GLN A 135 26.77 -3.06 -8.54
CA GLN A 135 26.08 -3.24 -9.82
C GLN A 135 26.53 -2.27 -10.92
N ALA A 136 27.52 -1.41 -10.65
CA ALA A 136 28.03 -0.44 -11.63
C ALA A 136 28.60 -1.14 -12.87
N GLY A 137 28.15 -0.72 -14.06
CA GLY A 137 28.58 -1.27 -15.34
C GLY A 137 27.94 -2.61 -15.71
N GLU A 138 27.04 -3.13 -14.88
CA GLU A 138 26.31 -4.37 -15.10
C GLU A 138 24.87 -4.09 -15.55
N ALA A 139 24.21 -5.11 -16.11
CA ALA A 139 22.83 -4.97 -16.62
C ALA A 139 21.81 -4.52 -15.55
N GLY A 140 22.10 -4.75 -14.27
CA GLY A 140 21.24 -4.38 -13.14
C GLY A 140 21.37 -2.93 -12.66
N GLU A 141 22.28 -2.12 -13.21
CA GLU A 141 22.59 -0.78 -12.67
C GLU A 141 21.36 0.12 -12.50
N ALA A 142 20.38 0.01 -13.42
CA ALA A 142 19.12 0.74 -13.38
C ALA A 142 18.22 0.39 -12.16
N GLY A 143 18.50 -0.72 -11.46
CA GLY A 143 17.75 -1.24 -10.33
C GLY A 143 18.06 -0.60 -8.98
N TRP A 144 18.87 0.47 -8.93
CA TRP A 144 19.30 1.13 -7.69
C TRP A 144 18.16 1.65 -6.80
N GLY A 145 16.96 1.81 -7.37
CA GLY A 145 15.74 2.17 -6.65
C GLY A 145 15.17 1.09 -5.74
N ILE A 146 15.42 -0.18 -6.05
CA ILE A 146 14.80 -1.33 -5.39
C ILE A 146 15.14 -1.43 -3.88
N PRO A 147 16.40 -1.32 -3.44
CA PRO A 147 16.77 -1.50 -2.03
C PRO A 147 16.48 -0.28 -1.15
N MET A 148 15.95 0.82 -1.72
CA MET A 148 15.50 1.99 -0.95
C MET A 148 14.06 1.86 -0.44
N ALA A 149 13.30 0.89 -0.97
CA ALA A 149 11.87 0.70 -0.70
C ALA A 149 11.59 -0.08 0.59
#